data_AF-A0A4Q7AYA0-F1
#
_entry.id   AF-A0A4Q7AYA0-F1
#
_cell.length_a   1.000
_cell.length_b   1.000
_cell.length_c   1.000
_cell.angle_alpha   90.00
_cell.angle_beta   90.00
_cell.angle_gamma   90.00
#
_symmetry.space_group_name_H-M   'P 1'
#
loop_
_entity.id
_entity.type
_entity.pdbx_description
1 polymer ?
#
loop_
_entity_poly.entity_id
_entity_poly.type
_entity_poly.pdbx_seq_one_letter_code
_entity_poly.pdbx_strand_id
1 'polypeptide(L)'
;MPNKFHVLALSAVLTFPALTGCQRISQHSAAWPDQVLALLGKEKKPELHVEGTAEVSKAAQLRLEKLLNHLPTNQWVYLENAQQGTADLQNKSDQNVILSLRLNCKITSQRPSFSLSGADGKTLLNAYDDSAGTVQFLLDNKNFGNPFDQHHAKKLENFKRALMPAKNIKIFNASKLYAFQNNQAELLQKPVSCREP
;
A
#
# COMPACT_ATOMS: atom_id res chain seq x y z
N MET A 1 -11.24 -55.15 -39.32
CA MET A 1 -9.92 -55.58 -39.85
C MET A 1 -8.88 -55.38 -38.76
N PRO A 2 -8.24 -56.44 -38.26
CA PRO A 2 -7.16 -56.38 -37.27
C PRO A 2 -5.76 -56.46 -37.92
N ASN A 3 -4.73 -56.47 -37.07
CA ASN A 3 -3.29 -56.64 -37.31
C ASN A 3 -2.52 -55.34 -37.60
N LYS A 4 -1.34 -55.07 -36.99
CA LYS A 4 -0.24 -56.00 -36.69
C LYS A 4 0.54 -55.66 -35.42
N PHE A 5 0.98 -56.73 -34.76
CA PHE A 5 2.08 -56.83 -33.82
C PHE A 5 3.45 -56.50 -34.45
N HIS A 6 4.39 -55.95 -33.67
CA HIS A 6 5.77 -56.45 -33.44
C HIS A 6 6.44 -55.49 -32.41
N VAL A 7 6.92 -55.85 -31.21
CA VAL A 7 7.85 -56.91 -30.72
C VAL A 7 9.28 -56.38 -30.51
N LEU A 8 9.74 -56.49 -29.24
CA LEU A 8 11.12 -56.61 -28.72
C LEU A 8 12.06 -55.37 -28.85
N ALA A 9 13.01 -55.08 -27.95
CA ALA A 9 13.55 -55.73 -26.75
C ALA A 9 14.46 -54.74 -25.97
N LEU A 10 14.69 -55.07 -24.69
CA LEU A 10 15.89 -54.91 -23.83
C LEU A 10 16.91 -53.79 -24.18
N SER A 11 17.42 -53.02 -23.21
CA SER A 11 18.45 -53.51 -22.28
C SER A 11 18.68 -52.52 -21.12
N ALA A 12 18.96 -53.09 -19.95
CA ALA A 12 19.33 -52.42 -18.71
C ALA A 12 20.75 -51.83 -18.73
N VAL A 13 21.00 -50.75 -17.97
CA VAL A 13 22.21 -50.58 -17.16
C VAL A 13 21.88 -49.74 -15.91
N LEU A 14 22.23 -50.31 -14.75
CA LEU A 14 22.27 -49.69 -13.43
C LEU A 14 23.55 -48.87 -13.26
N THR A 15 23.45 -47.64 -12.75
CA THR A 15 24.50 -46.99 -11.93
C THR A 15 23.90 -45.94 -10.98
N PHE A 16 23.79 -46.28 -9.69
CA PHE A 16 24.10 -45.36 -8.57
C PHE A 16 25.64 -45.39 -8.37
N PRO A 17 26.32 -44.46 -7.64
CA PRO A 17 25.82 -43.43 -6.72
C PRO A 17 26.53 -42.05 -6.86
N ALA A 18 25.97 -41.00 -6.25
CA ALA A 18 26.76 -39.97 -5.55
C ALA A 18 25.83 -39.09 -4.70
N LEU A 19 26.18 -38.99 -3.42
CA LEU A 19 25.61 -38.09 -2.44
C LEU A 19 25.68 -36.64 -2.93
N THR A 20 24.53 -36.01 -3.18
CA THR A 20 24.40 -34.56 -3.05
C THR A 20 23.49 -34.30 -1.87
N GLY A 21 24.13 -34.04 -0.72
CA GLY A 21 23.46 -33.36 0.36
C GLY A 21 23.04 -31.97 -0.10
N CYS A 22 21.75 -31.71 -0.11
CA CYS A 22 21.24 -30.38 0.18
C CYS A 22 20.36 -30.51 1.42
N GLN A 23 20.98 -30.17 2.54
CA GLN A 23 20.33 -29.96 3.82
C GLN A 23 19.08 -29.09 3.60
N ARG A 24 17.97 -29.47 4.23
CA ARG A 24 16.81 -28.59 4.36
C ARG A 24 17.24 -27.34 5.13
N ILE A 25 17.56 -26.27 4.42
CA ILE A 25 17.58 -24.93 4.98
C ILE A 25 16.13 -24.48 5.01
N SER A 26 15.48 -24.74 6.15
CA SER A 26 14.49 -23.81 6.65
C SER A 26 15.19 -22.46 6.85
N GLN A 27 14.52 -21.38 6.44
CA GLN A 27 14.87 -19.95 6.59
C GLN A 27 15.15 -19.29 5.24
N HIS A 28 14.12 -18.63 4.72
CA HIS A 28 14.15 -17.23 4.32
C HIS A 28 12.70 -16.81 4.05
N SER A 29 11.91 -16.68 5.13
CA SER A 29 11.02 -15.52 5.18
C SER A 29 11.95 -14.33 5.07
N ALA A 30 11.64 -13.38 4.19
CA ALA A 30 12.40 -12.14 4.08
C ALA A 30 12.37 -11.47 5.45
N ALA A 31 13.43 -11.70 6.23
CA ALA A 31 13.74 -10.98 7.43
C ALA A 31 13.95 -9.55 6.96
N TRP A 32 13.02 -8.69 7.37
CA TRP A 32 13.17 -7.25 7.24
C TRP A 32 14.50 -6.89 7.91
N PRO A 33 15.36 -6.06 7.31
CA PRO A 33 16.60 -5.65 7.95
C PRO A 33 16.23 -5.01 9.30
N ASP A 34 16.91 -5.45 10.37
CA ASP A 34 16.70 -5.00 11.75
C ASP A 34 16.69 -3.48 11.91
N GLN A 35 17.16 -2.72 10.93
CA GLN A 35 17.04 -1.26 10.88
C GLN A 35 15.60 -0.75 10.78
N VAL A 36 14.67 -1.47 10.13
CA VAL A 36 13.25 -1.05 10.04
C VAL A 36 12.49 -1.38 11.32
N LEU A 37 12.84 -2.49 12.00
CA LEU A 37 12.28 -2.84 13.31
C LEU A 37 12.89 -2.02 14.46
N ALA A 38 14.18 -1.68 14.37
CA ALA A 38 14.85 -0.80 15.35
C ALA A 38 14.28 0.62 15.31
N LEU A 39 13.80 1.08 14.15
CA LEU A 39 13.09 2.36 13.99
C LEU A 39 11.65 2.36 14.52
N LEU A 40 11.07 1.20 14.83
CA LEU A 40 9.70 1.03 15.34
C LEU A 40 9.61 0.68 16.83
N GLY A 41 10.72 0.84 17.57
CA GLY A 41 10.70 0.90 19.02
C GLY A 41 10.86 -0.45 19.72
N LYS A 42 12.12 -0.77 20.04
CA LYS A 42 12.49 -1.33 21.34
C LYS A 42 13.76 -0.65 21.83
N GLU A 43 13.65 0.64 22.17
CA GLU A 43 14.68 1.25 23.01
C GLU A 43 14.41 0.91 24.47
N LYS A 44 15.42 0.25 25.05
CA LYS A 44 15.66 0.09 26.47
C LYS A 44 15.46 1.46 27.14
N LYS A 45 14.55 1.52 28.11
CA LYS A 45 14.21 2.69 28.92
C LYS A 45 15.48 3.50 29.29
N PRO A 46 15.73 4.68 28.68
CA PRO A 46 16.78 5.56 29.17
C PRO A 46 16.25 6.26 30.42
N GLU A 47 17.13 6.45 31.40
CA GLU A 47 16.84 7.25 32.58
C GLU A 47 16.38 8.65 32.17
N LEU A 48 15.31 9.11 32.82
CA LEU A 48 14.66 10.39 32.59
C LEU A 48 15.63 11.55 32.88
N HIS A 49 16.21 12.12 31.83
CA HIS A 49 16.49 13.54 31.81
C HIS A 49 15.36 14.22 31.03
N VAL A 50 14.62 15.06 31.75
CA VAL A 50 13.51 15.86 31.23
C VAL A 50 14.11 16.98 30.37
N GLU A 51 14.33 16.70 29.10
CA GLU A 51 14.48 17.73 28.06
C GLU A 51 13.13 17.89 27.34
N GLY A 52 12.76 19.14 27.09
CA GLY A 52 11.37 19.60 26.95
C GLY A 52 10.54 18.85 25.91
N THR A 53 9.26 18.64 26.23
CA THR A 53 8.23 18.07 25.34
C THR A 53 8.13 18.75 23.96
N ALA A 54 8.63 19.99 23.84
CA ALA A 54 8.69 20.75 22.60
C ALA A 54 9.83 20.35 21.64
N GLU A 55 10.94 19.78 22.15
CA GLU A 55 12.04 19.33 21.29
C GLU A 55 11.76 17.95 20.68
N VAL A 56 11.11 17.09 21.47
CA VAL A 56 10.66 15.76 21.02
C VAL A 56 9.64 15.88 19.88
N SER A 57 8.75 16.87 19.91
CA SER A 57 7.74 17.09 18.86
C SER A 57 8.33 17.60 17.54
N LYS A 58 9.30 18.52 17.60
CA LYS A 58 10.04 19.00 16.41
C LYS A 58 10.87 17.89 15.78
N ALA A 59 11.57 17.08 16.57
CA ALA A 59 12.34 15.96 16.06
C ALA A 59 11.44 14.88 15.42
N ALA A 60 10.25 14.63 15.98
CA ALA A 60 9.26 13.73 15.40
C ALA A 60 8.70 14.28 14.07
N GLN A 61 8.41 15.58 13.98
CA GLN A 61 8.01 16.23 12.73
C GLN A 61 9.08 16.13 11.65
N LEU A 62 10.34 16.41 11.99
CA LEU A 62 11.45 16.39 11.03
C LEU A 62 11.75 14.97 10.50
N ARG A 63 11.52 13.95 11.34
CA ARG A 63 11.57 12.53 10.92
C ARG A 63 10.43 12.18 9.97
N LEU A 64 9.21 12.67 10.24
CA LEU A 64 8.07 12.46 9.36
C LEU A 64 8.28 13.15 8.01
N GLU A 65 8.76 14.39 7.98
CA GLU A 65 9.08 15.10 6.74
C GLU A 65 10.12 14.34 5.90
N LYS A 66 11.17 13.82 6.53
CA LYS A 66 12.15 12.97 5.85
C LYS A 66 11.53 11.69 5.29
N LEU A 67 10.62 11.05 6.03
CA LEU A 67 9.90 9.86 5.55
C LEU A 67 8.99 10.18 4.36
N LEU A 68 8.29 11.31 4.40
CA LEU A 68 7.42 11.76 3.30
C LEU A 68 8.22 12.02 2.01
N ASN A 69 9.43 12.58 2.14
CA ASN A 69 10.33 12.79 1.01
C ASN A 69 10.87 11.48 0.40
N HIS A 70 10.90 10.40 1.17
CA HIS A 70 11.41 9.09 0.78
C HIS A 70 10.34 8.00 0.70
N LEU A 71 9.07 8.38 0.50
CA LEU A 71 8.01 7.39 0.31
C LEU A 71 8.36 6.46 -0.85
N PRO A 72 8.36 5.13 -0.64
CA PRO A 72 8.55 4.16 -1.71
C PRO A 72 7.45 4.35 -2.76
N THR A 73 7.82 4.27 -4.03
CA THR A 73 6.85 4.42 -5.13
C THR A 73 6.04 3.14 -5.28
N ASN A 74 4.82 3.29 -5.82
CA ASN A 74 3.98 2.21 -6.31
C ASN A 74 3.58 1.17 -5.24
N GLN A 75 3.52 1.57 -3.98
CA GLN A 75 3.06 0.73 -2.88
C GLN A 75 2.38 1.57 -1.81
N TRP A 76 1.49 0.92 -1.05
CA TRP A 76 0.90 1.55 0.11
C TRP A 76 1.89 1.69 1.25
N VAL A 77 1.82 2.84 1.92
CA VAL A 77 2.54 3.14 3.15
C VAL A 77 1.54 3.63 4.18
N TYR A 78 1.53 2.96 5.32
CA TYR A 78 0.74 3.37 6.49
C TYR A 78 1.65 4.13 7.45
N LEU A 79 1.31 5.39 7.72
CA LEU A 79 2.07 6.29 8.59
C LEU A 79 1.24 6.59 9.82
N GLU A 80 1.74 6.25 11.00
CA GLU A 80 1.07 6.55 12.26
C GLU A 80 1.94 7.49 13.10
N ASN A 81 1.33 8.58 13.57
CA ASN A 81 1.93 9.49 14.52
C ASN A 81 1.20 9.34 15.86
N ALA A 82 1.79 8.55 16.76
CA ALA A 82 1.22 8.30 18.08
C ALA A 82 1.09 9.58 18.94
N GLN A 83 1.98 10.57 18.75
CA GLN A 83 1.94 11.83 19.50
C GLN A 83 0.78 12.72 19.06
N GLN A 84 0.50 12.75 17.75
CA GLN A 84 -0.60 13.54 17.18
C GLN A 84 -1.91 12.76 17.08
N GLY A 85 -1.87 11.44 17.36
CA GLY A 85 -3.01 10.55 17.19
C GLY A 85 -3.48 10.42 15.74
N THR A 86 -2.60 10.68 14.76
CA THR A 86 -2.94 10.64 13.33
C THR A 86 -2.45 9.36 12.68
N ALA A 87 -3.21 8.88 11.70
CA ALA A 87 -2.82 7.76 10.86
C ALA A 87 -3.22 8.02 9.41
N ASP A 88 -2.27 7.91 8.50
CA ASP A 88 -2.43 8.19 7.08
C ASP A 88 -2.05 6.97 6.24
N LEU A 89 -2.74 6.80 5.11
CA LEU A 89 -2.46 5.75 4.15
C LEU A 89 -2.23 6.38 2.78
N GLN A 90 -1.01 6.23 2.27
CA GLN A 90 -0.54 6.94 1.08
C GLN A 90 0.11 5.99 0.08
N ASN A 91 0.02 6.33 -1.21
CA ASN A 91 0.69 5.64 -2.30
C ASN A 91 1.28 6.68 -3.27
N LYS A 92 2.60 6.69 -3.40
CA LYS A 92 3.31 7.61 -4.29
C LYS A 92 3.50 6.95 -5.65
N SER A 93 3.04 7.58 -6.72
CA SER A 93 3.29 7.13 -8.09
C SER A 93 4.72 7.43 -8.56
N ASP A 94 5.13 6.83 -9.68
CA ASP A 94 6.39 7.18 -10.36
C ASP A 94 6.43 8.62 -10.89
N GLN A 95 5.26 9.27 -11.01
CA GLN A 95 5.11 10.67 -11.41
C GLN A 95 5.21 11.63 -10.21
N ASN A 96 5.62 11.15 -9.04
CA ASN A 96 5.67 11.90 -7.78
C ASN A 96 4.33 12.50 -7.33
N VAL A 97 3.21 11.97 -7.84
CA VAL A 97 1.87 12.26 -7.32
C VAL A 97 1.60 11.29 -6.17
N ILE A 98 1.07 11.79 -5.06
CA ILE A 98 0.71 11.00 -3.89
C ILE A 98 -0.81 10.87 -3.84
N LEU A 99 -1.29 9.63 -3.78
CA LEU A 99 -2.67 9.29 -3.49
C LEU A 99 -2.82 8.97 -2.01
N SER A 100 -3.63 9.75 -1.31
CA SER A 100 -4.06 9.44 0.05
C SER A 100 -5.47 8.87 0.01
N LEU A 101 -5.66 7.68 0.58
CA LEU A 101 -6.97 7.04 0.71
C LEU A 101 -7.38 6.97 2.18
N ARG A 102 -8.59 7.46 2.47
CA ARG A 102 -9.17 7.43 3.80
C ARG A 102 -10.41 6.54 3.77
N LEU A 103 -10.22 5.22 3.77
CA LEU A 103 -11.32 4.24 3.55
C LEU A 103 -11.97 3.73 4.84
N ASN A 104 -11.18 3.54 5.91
CA ASN A 104 -11.63 2.96 7.17
C ASN A 104 -11.37 3.98 8.29
N CYS A 105 -12.33 4.88 8.51
CA CYS A 105 -12.15 5.96 9.47
C CYS A 105 -12.08 5.43 10.92
N LYS A 106 -11.06 5.83 11.68
CA LYS A 106 -10.94 5.55 13.12
C LYS A 106 -12.16 6.05 13.90
N ILE A 107 -12.74 7.17 13.47
CA ILE A 107 -13.97 7.74 14.02
C ILE A 107 -15.10 7.50 13.02
N THR A 108 -16.14 6.78 13.43
CA THR A 108 -17.23 6.33 12.54
C THR A 108 -18.11 7.45 11.99
N SER A 109 -18.18 8.60 12.67
CA SER A 109 -18.88 9.80 12.18
C SER A 109 -18.10 10.55 11.11
N GLN A 110 -16.81 10.26 10.92
CA GLN A 110 -16.01 10.86 9.86
C GLN A 110 -16.26 10.18 8.53
N ARG A 111 -16.15 10.97 7.47
CA ARG A 111 -16.45 10.55 6.12
C ARG A 111 -15.19 9.97 5.45
N PRO A 112 -15.28 8.79 4.83
CA PRO A 112 -14.21 8.29 3.97
C PRO A 112 -13.90 9.27 2.85
N SER A 113 -12.65 9.43 2.42
CA SER A 113 -12.29 10.39 1.36
C SER A 113 -11.02 9.99 0.62
N PHE A 114 -10.62 10.79 -0.37
CA PHE A 114 -9.31 10.70 -1.00
C PHE A 114 -8.75 12.09 -1.29
N SER A 115 -7.44 12.15 -1.53
CA SER A 115 -6.79 13.31 -2.13
C SER A 115 -5.63 12.88 -3.01
N LEU A 116 -5.36 13.68 -4.04
CA LEU A 116 -4.13 13.66 -4.81
C LEU A 116 -3.33 14.91 -4.48
N SER A 117 -2.06 14.75 -4.18
CA SER A 117 -1.11 15.85 -4.05
C SER A 117 0.06 15.70 -5.01
N GLY A 118 0.58 16.83 -5.48
CA GLY A 118 1.78 16.89 -6.30
C GLY A 118 3.05 16.72 -5.47
N ALA A 119 4.19 16.68 -6.17
CA ALA A 119 5.50 16.61 -5.53
C ALA A 119 5.83 17.80 -4.63
N ASP A 120 5.17 18.95 -4.88
CA ASP A 120 5.28 20.18 -4.08
C ASP A 120 4.34 20.19 -2.87
N GLY A 121 3.61 19.09 -2.63
CA GLY A 121 2.64 18.97 -1.55
C GLY A 121 1.30 19.66 -1.82
N LYS A 122 1.12 20.32 -2.97
CA LYS A 122 -0.16 20.98 -3.29
C LYS A 122 -1.22 19.96 -3.66
N THR A 123 -2.43 20.17 -3.15
CA THR A 123 -3.60 19.38 -3.51
C THR A 123 -3.94 19.60 -4.99
N LEU A 124 -3.94 18.50 -5.75
CA LEU A 124 -4.34 18.47 -7.16
C LEU A 124 -5.82 18.10 -7.32
N LEU A 125 -6.32 17.25 -6.42
CA LEU A 125 -7.70 16.77 -6.41
C LEU A 125 -8.08 16.30 -5.01
N ASN A 126 -9.33 16.50 -4.61
CA ASN A 126 -9.87 15.92 -3.39
C ASN A 126 -11.29 15.36 -3.66
N ALA A 127 -11.83 14.61 -2.71
CA ALA A 127 -13.10 13.90 -2.89
C ALA A 127 -14.35 14.79 -3.00
N TYR A 128 -14.30 16.01 -2.47
CA TYR A 128 -15.46 16.89 -2.24
C TYR A 128 -15.30 18.27 -2.87
N ASP A 129 -14.46 18.36 -3.90
CA ASP A 129 -14.31 19.56 -4.69
C ASP A 129 -15.31 19.55 -5.85
N ASP A 130 -16.44 20.23 -5.66
CA ASP A 130 -17.49 20.37 -6.67
C ASP A 130 -16.99 21.09 -7.94
N SER A 131 -15.89 21.86 -7.84
CA SER A 131 -15.29 22.56 -8.98
C SER A 131 -14.33 21.69 -9.80
N ALA A 132 -13.89 20.54 -9.27
CA ALA A 132 -12.94 19.66 -9.93
C ALA A 132 -13.53 18.87 -11.12
N GLY A 133 -14.84 18.94 -11.33
CA GLY A 133 -15.52 18.22 -12.39
C GLY A 133 -15.58 16.70 -12.15
N THR A 134 -15.78 15.93 -13.22
CA THR A 134 -15.97 14.48 -13.10
C THR A 134 -14.68 13.77 -12.71
N VAL A 135 -14.74 12.99 -11.63
CA VAL A 135 -13.68 12.07 -11.20
C VAL A 135 -14.08 10.63 -11.52
N GLN A 136 -13.16 9.87 -12.09
CA GLN A 136 -13.36 8.45 -12.37
C GLN A 136 -12.21 7.62 -11.81
N PHE A 137 -12.53 6.63 -10.97
CA PHE A 137 -11.61 5.62 -10.52
C PHE A 137 -11.69 4.40 -11.44
N LEU A 138 -10.55 3.93 -11.91
CA LEU A 138 -10.42 2.70 -12.68
C LEU A 138 -9.52 1.73 -11.92
N LEU A 139 -10.04 0.52 -11.65
CA LEU A 139 -9.28 -0.57 -11.05
C LEU A 139 -9.07 -1.64 -12.11
N ASP A 140 -7.81 -1.94 -12.45
CA ASP A 140 -7.47 -2.83 -13.58
C ASP A 140 -8.29 -2.54 -14.85
N ASN A 141 -8.42 -1.24 -15.16
CA ASN A 141 -9.19 -0.67 -16.28
C ASN A 141 -10.72 -0.80 -16.18
N LYS A 142 -11.28 -1.38 -15.12
CA LYS A 142 -12.73 -1.34 -14.85
C LYS A 142 -13.09 0.00 -14.21
N ASN A 143 -14.04 0.72 -14.78
CA ASN A 143 -14.49 2.04 -14.29
C ASN A 143 -15.49 1.91 -13.13
N PHE A 144 -15.24 2.63 -12.04
CA PHE A 144 -16.08 2.73 -10.84
C PHE A 144 -16.69 4.13 -10.65
N GLY A 145 -16.43 5.08 -11.56
CA GLY A 145 -16.80 6.50 -11.38
C GLY A 145 -16.15 7.09 -10.13
N ASN A 146 -16.80 8.08 -9.48
CA ASN A 146 -16.37 8.56 -8.16
C ASN A 146 -16.97 7.66 -7.05
N PRO A 147 -16.18 6.80 -6.36
CA PRO A 147 -16.70 5.93 -5.31
C PRO A 147 -16.98 6.67 -3.99
N PHE A 148 -16.53 7.92 -3.86
CA PHE A 148 -16.74 8.78 -2.70
C PHE A 148 -17.96 9.71 -2.83
N ASP A 149 -18.70 9.60 -3.93
CA ASP A 149 -19.97 10.30 -4.14
C ASP A 149 -20.95 10.07 -2.97
N GLN A 150 -21.49 11.17 -2.45
CA GLN A 150 -22.40 11.23 -1.30
C GLN A 150 -23.70 10.48 -1.49
N HIS A 151 -24.19 10.38 -2.72
CA HIS A 151 -25.54 9.89 -2.99
C HIS A 151 -25.63 8.36 -3.03
N HIS A 152 -24.50 7.64 -3.01
CA HIS A 152 -24.46 6.20 -3.30
C HIS A 152 -23.52 5.40 -2.38
N ALA A 153 -23.86 5.25 -1.10
CA ALA A 153 -23.03 4.53 -0.11
C ALA A 153 -22.60 3.10 -0.55
N LYS A 154 -23.47 2.36 -1.26
CA LYS A 154 -23.13 1.02 -1.79
C LYS A 154 -21.96 1.03 -2.79
N LYS A 155 -21.72 2.17 -3.45
CA LYS A 155 -20.65 2.34 -4.43
C LYS A 155 -19.27 2.25 -3.76
N LEU A 156 -19.11 2.86 -2.59
CA LEU A 156 -17.86 2.82 -1.82
C LEU A 156 -17.53 1.40 -1.38
N GLU A 157 -18.50 0.66 -0.84
CA GLU A 157 -18.28 -0.72 -0.40
C GLU A 157 -17.95 -1.68 -1.56
N ASN A 158 -18.60 -1.49 -2.71
CA ASN A 158 -18.24 -2.21 -3.94
C ASN A 158 -16.82 -1.89 -4.40
N PHE A 159 -16.43 -0.62 -4.34
CA PHE A 159 -15.08 -0.17 -4.67
C PHE A 159 -14.04 -0.75 -3.72
N LYS A 160 -14.24 -0.71 -2.41
CA LYS A 160 -13.33 -1.29 -1.40
C LYS A 160 -13.06 -2.78 -1.67
N ARG A 161 -14.11 -3.56 -1.95
CA ARG A 161 -13.97 -4.99 -2.28
C ARG A 161 -13.17 -5.22 -3.56
N ALA A 162 -13.38 -4.40 -4.59
CA ALA A 162 -12.64 -4.50 -5.85
C ALA A 162 -11.20 -3.98 -5.75
N LEU A 163 -10.94 -3.01 -4.88
CA LEU A 163 -9.63 -2.40 -4.69
C LEU A 163 -8.63 -3.39 -4.08
N MET A 164 -9.05 -4.24 -3.14
CA MET A 164 -8.16 -5.17 -2.45
C MET A 164 -7.39 -6.12 -3.40
N PRO A 165 -8.02 -6.82 -4.36
CA PRO A 165 -7.31 -7.69 -5.30
C PRO A 165 -6.78 -6.98 -6.55
N ALA A 166 -7.09 -5.68 -6.74
CA ALA A 166 -6.69 -4.96 -7.94
C ALA A 166 -5.17 -4.83 -8.01
N LYS A 167 -4.59 -4.81 -9.21
CA LYS A 167 -3.15 -4.57 -9.39
C LYS A 167 -2.85 -3.11 -9.68
N ASN A 168 -3.71 -2.45 -10.44
CA ASN A 168 -3.52 -1.08 -10.89
C ASN A 168 -4.69 -0.21 -10.45
N ILE A 169 -4.37 0.99 -9.97
CA ILE A 169 -5.33 2.04 -9.67
C ILE A 169 -5.05 3.18 -10.63
N LYS A 170 -6.09 3.65 -11.32
CA LYS A 170 -6.01 4.87 -12.12
C LYS A 170 -7.11 5.83 -11.70
N ILE A 171 -6.80 7.12 -11.70
CA ILE A 171 -7.74 8.18 -11.43
C ILE A 171 -7.72 9.11 -12.64
N PHE A 172 -8.86 9.26 -13.30
CA PHE A 172 -9.03 10.17 -14.41
C PHE A 172 -9.85 11.38 -13.98
N ASN A 173 -9.32 12.57 -14.23
CA ASN A 173 -9.96 13.84 -13.94
C ASN A 173 -9.41 14.92 -14.87
N ALA A 174 -10.28 15.76 -15.44
CA ALA A 174 -9.91 16.90 -16.30
C ALA A 174 -8.83 16.58 -17.37
N SER A 175 -9.03 15.49 -18.12
CA SER A 175 -8.10 14.99 -19.16
C SER A 175 -6.73 14.53 -18.66
N LYS A 176 -6.53 14.43 -17.34
CA LYS A 176 -5.32 13.88 -16.72
C LYS A 176 -5.60 12.48 -16.18
N LEU A 177 -4.64 11.59 -16.38
CA LEU A 177 -4.66 10.22 -15.86
C LEU A 177 -3.52 10.05 -14.86
N TYR A 178 -3.87 9.80 -13.61
CA TYR A 178 -2.94 9.45 -12.54
C TYR A 178 -2.95 7.93 -12.38
N ALA A 179 -1.78 7.30 -12.30
CA ALA A 179 -1.64 5.85 -12.23
C ALA A 179 -0.76 5.41 -11.06
N PHE A 180 -1.20 4.36 -10.37
CA PHE A 180 -0.55 3.80 -9.18
C PHE A 180 -0.59 2.27 -9.28
N GLN A 181 0.48 1.61 -8.84
CA GLN A 181 0.44 0.19 -8.54
C GLN A 181 -0.13 -0.02 -7.13
N ASN A 182 -0.86 -1.11 -6.95
CA ASN A 182 -1.54 -1.45 -5.70
C ASN A 182 -0.74 -2.46 -4.84
N ASN A 183 0.58 -2.27 -4.73
CA ASN A 183 1.40 -3.15 -3.90
C ASN A 183 1.16 -2.89 -2.41
N GLN A 184 1.33 -3.91 -1.56
CA GLN A 184 1.03 -3.88 -0.11
C GLN A 184 -0.47 -3.55 0.16
N ALA A 185 -1.36 -4.06 -0.68
CA ALA A 185 -2.81 -3.80 -0.62
C ALA A 185 -3.45 -4.19 0.72
N GLU A 186 -2.86 -5.11 1.49
CA GLU A 186 -3.29 -5.46 2.84
C GLU A 186 -3.36 -4.26 3.79
N LEU A 187 -2.54 -3.21 3.55
CA LEU A 187 -2.56 -1.97 4.34
C LEU A 187 -3.84 -1.16 4.13
N LEU A 188 -4.57 -1.36 3.03
CA LEU A 188 -5.87 -0.71 2.77
C LEU A 188 -6.96 -1.08 3.78
N GLN A 189 -6.75 -2.12 4.58
CA GLN A 189 -7.64 -2.51 5.67
C GLN A 189 -7.36 -1.77 6.98
N LYS A 190 -6.23 -1.05 7.08
CA LYS A 190 -5.85 -0.34 8.30
C LYS A 190 -6.81 0.83 8.57
N PRO A 191 -7.11 1.11 9.85
CA PRO A 191 -7.90 2.27 10.22
C PRO A 191 -7.06 3.55 10.12
N VAL A 192 -7.63 4.61 9.54
CA VAL A 192 -6.97 5.89 9.25
C VAL A 192 -7.73 7.06 9.87
N SER A 193 -7.05 8.18 10.02
CA SER A 193 -7.66 9.44 10.41
C SER A 193 -8.35 10.07 9.21
N CYS A 194 -9.68 10.26 9.29
CA CYS A 194 -10.49 10.81 8.20
C CYS A 194 -10.84 12.29 8.42
N ARG A 195 -9.99 13.05 9.10
CA ARG A 195 -10.18 14.50 9.18
C ARG A 195 -10.02 15.09 7.79
N GLU A 196 -10.95 15.94 7.40
CA GLU A 196 -10.78 16.78 6.22
C GLU A 196 -9.60 17.73 6.49
N PRO A 197 -8.64 17.85 5.55
CA PRO A 197 -7.63 18.90 5.61
C PRO A 197 -8.24 20.28 5.37
#